data_AF-A0A925ICN4-F1
#
_entry.id   AF-A0A925ICN4-F1
#
_cell.length_a   1.000
_cell.length_b   1.000
_cell.length_c   1.000
_cell.angle_alpha   90.00
_cell.angle_beta   90.00
_cell.angle_gamma   90.00
#
_symmetry.space_group_name_H-M   'P 1'
#
loop_
_entity.id
_entity.type
_entity.pdbx_description
1 polymer ?
#
loop_
_entity_poly.entity_id
_entity_poly.type
_entity_poly.pdbx_seq_one_letter_code
_entity_poly.pdbx_strand_id
1 'polypeptide(L)'
;MSRILKQLTNWEAWPFKLIYAPLVPVWFWHVLKSRAVWFFTASNPKLTFGGMDGEPKKEMYDLLPAHLYPPTFTVLPSSPFQNVKDQIDQKNIVYPLVVKPEVGCAGVLFRKIDDESELLAYHNKVPVEYIVQQLVLYPMEVSVFYIRHPKHKTGSVTGFLHKIPLNVNGNGFNTLEQLVLLHPKASKRVGELHSKHKENWHKVIAGGQKYMLSHAANHNRGAHFIDLKEHIDARLVSVFDSISL
;
A
#
# COMPACT_ATOMS: atom_id res chain seq x y z
N MET A 1 13.22 -2.25 32.46
CA MET A 1 11.82 -2.63 32.14
C MET A 1 11.79 -4.09 31.73
N SER A 2 11.00 -4.96 32.37
CA SER A 2 11.04 -6.39 32.07
C SER A 2 10.67 -6.65 30.61
N ARG A 3 11.30 -7.65 29.98
CA ARG A 3 11.03 -8.05 28.58
C ARG A 3 9.53 -8.28 28.34
N ILE A 4 8.83 -8.78 29.35
CA ILE A 4 7.39 -9.03 29.35
C ILE A 4 6.60 -7.72 29.29
N LEU A 5 6.94 -6.72 30.12
CA LEU A 5 6.26 -5.42 30.09
C LEU A 5 6.42 -4.75 28.72
N LYS A 6 7.61 -4.85 28.11
CA LYS A 6 7.86 -4.33 26.75
C LYS A 6 7.06 -5.08 25.67
N GLN A 7 6.83 -6.38 25.84
CA GLN A 7 5.98 -7.16 24.93
C GLN A 7 4.50 -6.78 25.07
N LEU A 8 4.02 -6.55 26.30
CA LEU A 8 2.63 -6.17 26.56
C LEU A 8 2.32 -4.74 26.11
N THR A 9 3.23 -3.78 26.27
CA THR A 9 2.96 -2.38 25.89
C THR A 9 3.18 -2.09 24.41
N ASN A 10 3.96 -2.93 23.72
CA ASN A 10 4.24 -2.77 22.29
C ASN A 10 3.20 -3.51 21.42
N TRP A 11 1.95 -3.05 21.48
CA TRP A 11 0.80 -3.67 20.80
C TRP A 11 0.98 -3.76 19.27
N GLU A 12 1.73 -2.83 18.64
CA GLU A 12 2.05 -2.89 17.19
C GLU A 12 2.79 -4.18 16.79
N ALA A 13 3.46 -4.83 17.75
CA ALA A 13 4.18 -6.08 17.53
C ALA A 13 3.37 -7.33 17.88
N TRP A 14 2.12 -7.17 18.33
CA TRP A 14 1.27 -8.30 18.68
C TRP A 14 0.86 -9.09 17.42
N PRO A 15 0.63 -10.41 17.54
CA PRO A 15 0.08 -11.20 16.44
C PRO A 15 -1.28 -10.63 15.99
N PHE A 16 -1.51 -10.56 14.68
CA PHE A 16 -2.76 -10.09 14.10
C PHE A 16 -4.00 -10.75 14.73
N LYS A 17 -3.96 -12.08 14.92
CA LYS A 17 -5.07 -12.83 15.56
C LYS A 17 -5.44 -12.29 16.94
N LEU A 18 -4.47 -11.85 17.74
CA LEU A 18 -4.70 -11.34 19.08
C LEU A 18 -5.34 -9.94 19.05
N ILE A 19 -4.88 -9.08 18.13
CA ILE A 19 -5.43 -7.73 17.94
C ILE A 19 -6.91 -7.80 17.54
N TYR A 20 -7.26 -8.74 16.66
CA TYR A 20 -8.61 -8.86 16.10
C TYR A 20 -9.54 -9.80 16.88
N ALA A 21 -9.03 -10.62 17.81
CA ALA A 21 -9.85 -11.54 18.62
C ALA A 21 -11.04 -10.86 19.34
N PRO A 22 -10.90 -9.66 19.92
CA PRO A 22 -12.02 -8.98 20.57
C PRO A 22 -13.18 -8.60 19.63
N LEU A 23 -12.96 -8.57 18.31
CA LEU A 23 -14.02 -8.29 17.33
C LEU A 23 -14.90 -9.51 17.03
N VAL A 24 -14.46 -10.72 17.37
CA VAL A 24 -15.17 -11.97 17.05
C VAL A 24 -16.58 -12.01 17.67
N PRO A 25 -16.78 -11.71 18.97
CA PRO A 25 -18.14 -11.67 19.55
C PRO A 25 -19.05 -10.64 18.87
N VAL A 26 -18.51 -9.48 18.49
CA VAL A 26 -19.26 -8.43 17.78
C VAL A 26 -19.66 -8.90 16.39
N TRP A 27 -18.76 -9.58 15.67
CA TRP A 27 -19.05 -10.19 14.38
C TRP A 27 -20.18 -11.23 14.51
N PHE A 28 -20.07 -12.17 15.45
CA PHE A 28 -21.12 -13.16 15.72
C PHE A 28 -22.48 -12.53 16.03
N TRP A 29 -22.52 -11.49 16.86
CA TRP A 29 -23.75 -10.76 17.15
C TRP A 29 -24.38 -10.17 15.90
N HIS A 30 -23.59 -9.57 15.01
CA HIS A 30 -24.09 -9.05 13.73
C HIS A 30 -24.52 -10.15 12.75
N VAL A 31 -23.87 -11.32 12.75
CA VAL A 31 -24.33 -12.48 11.97
C VAL A 31 -25.73 -12.90 12.41
N LEU A 32 -25.99 -13.01 13.71
CA LEU A 32 -27.33 -13.33 14.23
C LEU A 32 -28.36 -12.26 13.86
N LYS A 33 -28.00 -10.98 14.01
CA LYS A 33 -28.90 -9.85 13.71
C LYS A 33 -29.24 -9.73 12.23
N SER A 34 -28.26 -9.89 11.35
CA SER A 34 -28.42 -9.77 9.90
C SER A 34 -28.89 -11.06 9.23
N ARG A 35 -28.75 -12.20 9.92
CA ARG A 35 -28.93 -13.56 9.38
C ARG A 35 -28.01 -13.85 8.18
N ALA A 36 -26.88 -13.16 8.10
CA ALA A 36 -25.88 -13.32 7.05
C ALA A 36 -24.48 -13.34 7.65
N VAL A 37 -23.72 -14.41 7.38
CA VAL A 37 -22.33 -14.56 7.86
C VAL A 37 -21.45 -13.42 7.34
N TRP A 38 -21.64 -13.06 6.08
CA TRP A 38 -20.86 -12.08 5.34
C TRP A 38 -21.60 -10.75 5.17
N PHE A 39 -22.34 -10.29 6.18
CA PHE A 39 -23.16 -9.07 6.08
C PHE A 39 -22.39 -7.82 5.62
N PHE A 40 -21.08 -7.77 5.90
CA PHE A 40 -20.24 -6.61 5.58
C PHE A 40 -19.99 -6.46 4.08
N THR A 41 -20.19 -7.51 3.25
CA THR A 41 -19.99 -7.41 1.80
C THR A 41 -20.95 -6.43 1.15
N ALA A 42 -22.10 -6.18 1.79
CA ALA A 42 -23.06 -5.17 1.36
C ALA A 42 -22.54 -3.72 1.47
N SER A 43 -21.41 -3.48 2.15
CA SER A 43 -20.79 -2.13 2.23
C SER A 43 -20.20 -1.68 0.90
N ASN A 44 -19.63 -2.59 0.11
CA ASN A 44 -19.07 -2.34 -1.22
C ASN A 44 -19.54 -3.42 -2.20
N PRO A 45 -20.84 -3.45 -2.56
CA PRO A 45 -21.44 -4.59 -3.26
C PRO A 45 -20.94 -4.80 -4.70
N LYS A 46 -20.22 -3.81 -5.26
CA LYS A 46 -19.61 -3.88 -6.59
C LYS A 46 -18.18 -4.45 -6.58
N LEU A 47 -17.64 -4.74 -5.39
CA LEU A 47 -16.32 -5.36 -5.23
C LEU A 47 -16.47 -6.82 -4.82
N THR A 48 -15.61 -7.67 -5.37
CA THR A 48 -15.48 -9.08 -4.99
C THR A 48 -15.29 -9.17 -3.47
N PHE A 49 -16.18 -9.95 -2.84
CA PHE A 49 -16.26 -10.12 -1.38
C PHE A 49 -16.26 -8.81 -0.56
N GLY A 50 -16.83 -7.73 -1.12
CA GLY A 50 -16.89 -6.41 -0.48
C GLY A 50 -15.53 -5.73 -0.31
N GLY A 51 -14.49 -6.21 -1.00
CA GLY A 51 -13.10 -5.76 -0.85
C GLY A 51 -12.40 -6.32 0.39
N MET A 52 -12.91 -7.41 0.97
CA MET A 52 -12.26 -8.08 2.11
C MET A 52 -11.03 -8.89 1.67
N ASP A 53 -11.18 -9.68 0.60
CA ASP A 53 -10.10 -10.51 0.05
C ASP A 53 -10.40 -10.94 -1.39
N GLY A 54 -9.33 -11.15 -2.16
CA GLY A 54 -9.38 -11.76 -3.49
C GLY A 54 -9.79 -10.84 -4.64
N GLU A 55 -10.11 -9.57 -4.39
CA GLU A 55 -10.51 -8.64 -5.44
C GLU A 55 -9.33 -8.23 -6.35
N PRO A 56 -9.50 -8.25 -7.68
CA PRO A 56 -8.53 -7.67 -8.61
C PRO A 56 -8.54 -6.15 -8.49
N LYS A 57 -7.39 -5.51 -8.67
CA LYS A 57 -7.26 -4.05 -8.59
C LYS A 57 -8.07 -3.34 -9.66
N LYS A 58 -8.25 -3.99 -10.81
CA LYS A 58 -9.09 -3.49 -11.90
C LYS A 58 -10.52 -3.17 -11.45
N GLU A 59 -11.14 -3.97 -10.57
CA GLU A 59 -12.51 -3.68 -10.08
C GLU A 59 -12.59 -2.32 -9.39
N MET A 60 -11.57 -1.94 -8.62
CA MET A 60 -11.52 -0.61 -7.99
C MET A 60 -11.34 0.50 -9.01
N TYR A 61 -10.47 0.31 -10.02
CA TYR A 61 -10.23 1.31 -11.06
C TYR A 61 -11.46 1.52 -11.95
N ASP A 62 -12.20 0.45 -12.27
CA ASP A 62 -13.42 0.52 -13.09
C ASP A 62 -14.55 1.31 -12.41
N LEU A 63 -14.55 1.40 -11.08
CA LEU A 63 -15.54 2.17 -10.30
C LEU A 63 -15.16 3.63 -10.08
N LEU A 64 -13.87 3.97 -10.24
CA LEU A 64 -13.37 5.33 -10.00
C LEU A 64 -13.43 6.17 -11.29
N PRO A 65 -13.77 7.46 -11.19
CA PRO A 65 -13.54 8.40 -12.29
C PRO A 65 -12.08 8.37 -12.75
N ALA A 66 -11.87 8.27 -14.08
CA ALA A 66 -10.54 8.05 -14.68
C ALA A 66 -9.48 9.11 -14.31
N HIS A 67 -9.89 10.33 -13.95
CA HIS A 67 -8.98 11.40 -13.55
C HIS A 67 -8.48 11.28 -12.09
N LEU A 68 -9.04 10.37 -11.29
CA LEU A 68 -8.68 10.18 -9.88
C LEU A 68 -7.58 9.12 -9.68
N TYR A 69 -7.13 8.45 -10.73
CA TYR A 69 -6.05 7.48 -10.67
C TYR A 69 -5.10 7.64 -11.87
N PRO A 70 -3.80 7.31 -11.70
CA PRO A 70 -2.83 7.43 -12.79
C PRO A 70 -3.13 6.47 -13.96
N PRO A 71 -2.69 6.78 -15.19
CA PRO A 71 -2.79 5.86 -16.32
C PRO A 71 -2.33 4.46 -15.97
N THR A 72 -3.18 3.48 -16.27
CA THR A 72 -3.05 2.10 -15.82
C THR A 72 -3.61 1.16 -16.88
N PHE A 73 -3.00 -0.02 -16.99
CA PHE A 73 -3.53 -1.15 -17.76
C PHE A 73 -3.07 -2.48 -17.20
N THR A 74 -3.78 -3.54 -17.58
CA THR A 74 -3.55 -4.91 -17.12
C THR A 74 -2.80 -5.71 -18.19
N VAL A 75 -1.92 -6.61 -17.74
CA VAL A 75 -1.07 -7.44 -18.58
C VAL A 75 -1.22 -8.90 -18.17
N LEU A 76 -1.57 -9.74 -19.14
CA LEU A 76 -1.48 -11.19 -18.97
C LEU A 76 -0.01 -11.65 -19.11
N PRO A 77 0.46 -12.61 -18.29
CA PRO A 77 1.82 -13.11 -18.35
C PRO A 77 2.16 -13.77 -19.70
N SER A 78 1.15 -14.20 -20.46
CA SER A 78 1.27 -14.76 -21.82
C SER A 78 1.30 -13.70 -22.93
N SER A 79 1.09 -12.41 -22.60
CA SER A 79 1.10 -11.35 -23.62
C SER A 79 2.49 -11.20 -24.21
N PRO A 80 2.65 -11.08 -25.54
CA PRO A 80 3.93 -10.70 -26.13
C PRO A 80 4.44 -9.39 -25.54
N PHE A 81 5.73 -9.32 -25.18
CA PHE A 81 6.29 -8.13 -24.56
C PHE A 81 6.12 -6.85 -25.41
N GLN A 82 6.13 -6.99 -26.75
CA GLN A 82 5.86 -5.87 -27.65
C GLN A 82 4.47 -5.25 -27.40
N ASN A 83 3.43 -6.05 -27.16
CA ASN A 83 2.09 -5.54 -26.85
C ASN A 83 2.07 -4.76 -25.52
N VAL A 84 2.95 -5.09 -24.58
CA VAL A 84 3.09 -4.34 -23.32
C VAL A 84 3.69 -2.97 -23.60
N LYS A 85 4.73 -2.90 -24.45
CA LYS A 85 5.35 -1.64 -24.88
C LYS A 85 4.36 -0.75 -25.63
N ASP A 86 3.63 -1.32 -26.59
CA ASP A 86 2.65 -0.57 -27.38
C ASP A 86 1.57 0.04 -26.47
N GLN A 87 1.15 -0.68 -25.41
CA GLN A 87 0.19 -0.14 -24.43
C GLN A 87 0.78 0.94 -23.52
N ILE A 88 2.08 0.88 -23.18
CA ILE A 88 2.78 1.94 -22.45
C ILE A 88 2.75 3.23 -23.29
N ASP A 89 3.11 3.12 -24.57
CA ASP A 89 3.14 4.27 -25.49
C ASP A 89 1.74 4.84 -25.73
N GLN A 90 0.75 3.98 -26.01
CA GLN A 90 -0.65 4.40 -26.22
C GLN A 90 -1.24 5.14 -25.00
N LYS A 91 -0.81 4.78 -23.79
CA LYS A 91 -1.29 5.39 -22.54
C LYS A 91 -0.38 6.51 -22.02
N ASN A 92 0.68 6.86 -22.76
CA ASN A 92 1.67 7.86 -22.39
C ASN A 92 2.26 7.61 -20.98
N ILE A 93 2.50 6.35 -20.63
CA ILE A 93 3.17 5.99 -19.38
C ILE A 93 4.68 6.12 -19.60
N VAL A 94 5.36 6.79 -18.68
CA VAL A 94 6.82 7.00 -18.77
C VAL A 94 7.55 6.31 -17.62
N TYR A 95 8.80 5.91 -17.89
CA TYR A 95 9.70 5.44 -16.84
C TYR A 95 10.14 6.60 -15.92
N PRO A 96 10.35 6.34 -14.62
CA PRO A 96 10.04 5.09 -13.95
C PRO A 96 8.53 4.85 -13.81
N LEU A 97 8.12 3.58 -13.91
CA LEU A 97 6.74 3.13 -13.77
C LEU A 97 6.59 2.09 -12.66
N VAL A 98 5.37 1.68 -12.36
CA VAL A 98 5.05 0.68 -11.34
C VAL A 98 4.42 -0.55 -11.96
N VAL A 99 4.86 -1.72 -11.49
CA VAL A 99 4.19 -3.00 -11.75
C VAL A 99 3.80 -3.69 -10.45
N LYS A 100 2.63 -4.33 -10.43
CA LYS A 100 2.14 -5.13 -9.28
C LYS A 100 1.05 -6.12 -9.73
N PRO A 101 0.94 -7.31 -9.11
CA PRO A 101 -0.11 -8.27 -9.43
C PRO A 101 -1.51 -7.66 -9.32
N GLU A 102 -2.44 -8.09 -10.19
CA GLU A 102 -3.86 -7.70 -10.13
C GLU A 102 -4.47 -8.08 -8.78
N VAL A 103 -4.34 -9.36 -8.41
CA VAL A 103 -4.68 -9.86 -7.08
C VAL A 103 -3.38 -10.02 -6.28
N GLY A 104 -3.28 -9.34 -5.14
CA GLY A 104 -2.08 -9.44 -4.30
C GLY A 104 -2.05 -8.45 -3.16
N CYS A 105 -1.37 -8.83 -2.09
CA CYS A 105 -1.33 -8.11 -0.82
C CYS A 105 0.11 -7.78 -0.37
N ALA A 106 0.24 -6.93 0.65
CA ALA A 106 1.51 -6.66 1.36
C ALA A 106 2.73 -6.24 0.50
N GLY A 107 2.49 -5.68 -0.69
CA GLY A 107 3.54 -5.30 -1.63
C GLY A 107 4.35 -6.48 -2.18
N VAL A 108 3.81 -7.70 -2.13
CA VAL A 108 4.41 -8.87 -2.76
C VAL A 108 4.42 -8.64 -4.28
N LEU A 109 5.56 -8.92 -4.91
CA LEU A 109 5.83 -8.69 -6.33
C LEU A 109 5.65 -7.23 -6.84
N PHE A 110 5.35 -6.27 -5.98
CA PHE A 110 5.39 -4.85 -6.37
C PHE A 110 6.81 -4.44 -6.75
N ARG A 111 6.98 -3.75 -7.89
CA ARG A 111 8.25 -3.14 -8.30
C ARG A 111 8.02 -1.73 -8.85
N LYS A 112 8.96 -0.85 -8.53
CA LYS A 112 9.27 0.33 -9.35
C LYS A 112 10.23 -0.15 -10.44
N ILE A 113 9.98 0.23 -11.67
CA ILE A 113 10.72 -0.17 -12.86
C ILE A 113 11.31 1.10 -13.45
N ASP A 114 12.63 1.18 -13.48
CA ASP A 114 13.37 2.35 -13.94
C ASP A 114 13.61 2.36 -15.45
N ASP A 115 13.56 1.21 -16.11
CA ASP A 115 13.76 1.09 -17.56
C ASP A 115 13.09 -0.16 -18.18
N GLU A 116 13.16 -0.25 -19.52
CA GLU A 116 12.59 -1.37 -20.30
C GLU A 116 13.23 -2.72 -19.95
N SER A 117 14.52 -2.76 -19.62
CA SER A 117 15.23 -4.00 -19.31
C SER A 117 14.72 -4.61 -18.00
N GLU A 118 14.48 -3.77 -17.00
CA GLU A 118 13.84 -4.17 -15.75
C GLU A 118 12.40 -4.65 -15.97
N LEU A 119 11.64 -3.98 -16.86
CA LEU A 119 10.28 -4.38 -17.20
C LEU A 119 10.25 -5.77 -17.85
N LEU A 120 11.14 -6.02 -18.82
CA LEU A 120 11.28 -7.31 -19.49
C LEU A 120 11.64 -8.42 -18.49
N ALA A 121 12.59 -8.14 -17.60
CA ALA A 121 12.99 -9.07 -16.55
C ALA A 121 11.84 -9.39 -15.58
N TYR A 122 10.98 -8.41 -15.28
CA TYR A 122 9.77 -8.62 -14.48
C TYR A 122 8.74 -9.47 -15.23
N HIS A 123 8.43 -9.10 -16.47
CA HIS A 123 7.44 -9.78 -17.32
C HIS A 123 7.77 -11.27 -17.49
N ASN A 124 9.05 -11.61 -17.71
CA ASN A 124 9.49 -13.01 -17.85
C ASN A 124 9.44 -13.83 -16.55
N LYS A 125 9.35 -13.20 -15.38
CA LYS A 125 9.42 -13.87 -14.07
C LYS A 125 8.09 -14.00 -13.36
N VAL A 126 7.11 -13.15 -13.68
CA VAL A 126 5.86 -13.07 -12.94
C VAL A 126 4.77 -13.91 -13.64
N PRO A 127 4.33 -15.04 -13.05
CA PRO A 127 3.44 -15.99 -13.71
C PRO A 127 1.96 -15.66 -13.52
N VAL A 128 1.64 -14.44 -13.10
CA VAL A 128 0.28 -14.00 -12.79
C VAL A 128 -0.02 -12.70 -13.50
N GLU A 129 -1.30 -12.43 -13.71
CA GLU A 129 -1.76 -11.15 -14.24
C GLU A 129 -1.33 -9.99 -13.33
N TYR A 130 -0.86 -8.91 -13.94
CA TYR A 130 -0.35 -7.74 -13.24
C TYR A 130 -0.74 -6.45 -13.95
N ILE A 131 -0.68 -5.34 -13.22
CA ILE A 131 -0.88 -4.02 -13.81
C ILE A 131 0.44 -3.32 -14.07
N VAL A 132 0.45 -2.50 -15.11
CA VAL A 132 1.42 -1.43 -15.37
C VAL A 132 0.72 -0.10 -15.08
N GLN A 133 1.35 0.76 -14.29
CA GLN A 133 0.78 2.01 -13.83
C GLN A 133 1.84 3.12 -13.80
N GLN A 134 1.47 4.33 -14.21
CA GLN A 134 2.34 5.51 -14.07
C GLN A 134 2.73 5.71 -12.61
N LEU A 135 4.03 5.91 -12.35
CA LEU A 135 4.51 6.23 -11.01
C LEU A 135 4.03 7.63 -10.62
N VAL A 136 3.40 7.73 -9.46
CA VAL A 136 2.99 9.00 -8.85
C VAL A 136 4.06 9.46 -7.88
N LEU A 137 4.54 10.69 -8.06
CA LEU A 137 5.64 11.29 -7.28
C LEU A 137 5.16 12.36 -6.29
N TYR A 138 3.90 12.32 -5.88
CA TYR A 138 3.40 13.23 -4.86
C TYR A 138 4.18 13.08 -3.55
N PRO A 139 4.42 14.18 -2.83
CA PRO A 139 5.32 14.20 -1.68
C PRO A 139 4.76 13.46 -0.46
N MET A 140 3.45 13.16 -0.46
CA MET A 140 2.74 12.62 0.69
C MET A 140 1.75 11.54 0.25
N GLU A 141 1.79 10.39 0.91
CA GLU A 141 0.78 9.35 0.79
C GLU A 141 -0.10 9.36 2.04
N VAL A 142 -1.42 9.44 1.86
CA VAL A 142 -2.38 9.39 2.95
C VAL A 142 -3.36 8.23 2.79
N SER A 143 -3.84 7.70 3.91
CA SER A 143 -4.97 6.78 3.98
C SER A 143 -6.17 7.52 4.55
N VAL A 144 -7.32 7.43 3.90
CA VAL A 144 -8.58 7.97 4.43
C VAL A 144 -9.57 6.82 4.59
N PHE A 145 -10.16 6.70 5.77
CA PHE A 145 -11.27 5.78 6.03
C PHE A 145 -12.56 6.59 6.08
N TYR A 146 -13.31 6.52 4.98
CA TYR A 146 -14.57 7.23 4.81
C TYR A 146 -15.73 6.23 4.87
N ILE A 147 -16.79 6.60 5.58
CA ILE A 147 -18.03 5.82 5.66
C ILE A 147 -19.23 6.71 5.32
N ARG A 148 -20.18 6.17 4.55
CA ARG A 148 -21.45 6.83 4.28
C ARG A 148 -22.58 5.82 4.31
N HIS A 149 -23.63 6.15 5.06
CA HIS A 149 -24.85 5.36 5.04
C HIS A 149 -25.57 5.56 3.69
N PRO A 150 -26.09 4.52 3.01
CA PRO A 150 -26.68 4.66 1.67
C PRO A 150 -27.85 5.65 1.57
N LYS A 151 -28.52 5.93 2.69
CA LYS A 151 -29.63 6.90 2.74
C LYS A 151 -29.19 8.34 3.03
N HIS A 152 -27.91 8.58 3.24
CA HIS A 152 -27.36 9.91 3.57
C HIS A 152 -26.64 10.49 2.36
N LYS A 153 -26.73 11.82 2.20
CA LYS A 153 -26.02 12.55 1.14
C LYS A 153 -24.53 12.73 1.47
N THR A 154 -24.20 12.83 2.75
CA THR A 154 -22.84 13.07 3.25
C THR A 154 -22.41 11.92 4.16
N GLY A 155 -21.12 11.64 4.17
CA GLY A 155 -20.49 10.66 5.03
C GLY A 155 -19.65 11.28 6.14
N SER A 156 -18.77 10.46 6.71
CA SER A 156 -17.82 10.85 7.73
C SER A 156 -16.47 10.21 7.45
N VAL A 157 -15.40 10.97 7.64
CA VAL A 157 -14.05 10.41 7.72
C VAL A 157 -13.80 9.99 9.17
N THR A 158 -13.56 8.71 9.42
CA THR A 158 -13.30 8.17 10.77
C THR A 158 -11.84 7.79 11.00
N GLY A 159 -11.03 7.81 9.93
CA GLY A 159 -9.59 7.61 10.02
C GLY A 159 -8.86 8.43 8.95
N PHE A 160 -7.79 9.10 9.35
CA PHE A 160 -6.93 9.85 8.44
C PHE A 160 -5.48 9.66 8.86
N LEU A 161 -4.67 9.02 8.01
CA LEU A 161 -3.31 8.62 8.36
C LEU A 161 -2.32 9.10 7.29
N HIS A 162 -1.23 9.73 7.69
CA HIS A 162 -0.06 9.91 6.83
C HIS A 162 0.78 8.65 6.85
N LYS A 163 0.98 8.05 5.67
CA LYS A 163 1.77 6.83 5.49
C LYS A 163 3.16 7.21 5.02
N ILE A 164 4.15 6.99 5.87
CA ILE A 164 5.56 7.24 5.57
C ILE A 164 6.22 5.90 5.26
N PRO A 165 6.61 5.62 3.99
CA PRO A 165 7.31 4.39 3.66
C PRO A 165 8.64 4.30 4.42
N LEU A 166 9.13 3.08 4.64
CA LEU A 166 10.40 2.85 5.36
C LEU A 166 11.54 3.58 4.63
N ASN A 167 12.26 4.42 5.36
CA ASN A 167 13.36 5.23 4.85
C ASN A 167 14.38 5.51 5.96
N VAL A 168 15.56 5.99 5.57
CA VAL A 168 16.57 6.54 6.48
C VAL A 168 16.99 7.91 5.99
N ASN A 169 17.43 8.77 6.92
CA ASN A 169 18.05 10.04 6.59
C ASN A 169 19.56 9.89 6.67
N GLY A 170 20.26 10.27 5.61
CA GLY A 170 21.71 10.32 5.60
C GLY A 170 22.22 11.34 6.60
N ASN A 171 23.33 11.02 7.25
CA ASN A 171 24.03 11.90 8.17
C ASN A 171 25.42 12.29 7.65
N GLY A 172 25.80 11.85 6.44
CA GLY A 172 27.10 12.16 5.84
C GLY A 172 28.27 11.34 6.39
N PHE A 173 28.05 10.45 7.35
CA PHE A 173 29.12 9.64 7.98
C PHE A 173 28.84 8.15 7.95
N ASN A 174 27.60 7.74 8.26
CA ASN A 174 27.23 6.33 8.31
C ASN A 174 26.90 5.79 6.92
N THR A 175 27.28 4.52 6.70
CA THR A 175 26.84 3.77 5.52
C THR A 175 25.35 3.46 5.59
N LEU A 176 24.73 3.11 4.46
CA LEU A 176 23.34 2.67 4.42
C LEU A 176 23.09 1.49 5.38
N GLU A 177 24.00 0.51 5.40
CA GLU A 177 23.99 -0.59 6.35
C GLU A 177 23.89 -0.12 7.81
N GLN A 178 24.76 0.79 8.22
CA GLN A 178 24.79 1.32 9.59
C GLN A 178 23.49 2.06 9.91
N LEU A 179 22.98 2.88 8.99
CA LEU A 179 21.70 3.56 9.15
C LEU A 179 20.53 2.56 9.29
N VAL A 180 20.54 1.47 8.52
CA VAL A 180 19.54 0.39 8.62
C VAL A 180 19.61 -0.32 9.98
N LEU A 181 20.81 -0.63 10.47
CA LEU A 181 21.01 -1.28 11.77
C LEU A 181 20.59 -0.40 12.95
N LEU A 182 20.77 0.92 12.83
CA LEU A 182 20.34 1.89 13.85
C LEU A 182 18.82 2.16 13.82
N HIS A 183 18.16 1.94 12.68
CA HIS A 183 16.75 2.28 12.53
C HIS A 183 15.83 1.25 13.24
N PRO A 184 14.90 1.67 14.13
CA PRO A 184 14.08 0.78 14.97
C PRO A 184 13.23 -0.29 14.24
N LYS A 185 12.67 0.03 13.06
CA LYS A 185 11.93 -0.92 12.21
C LYS A 185 12.81 -1.63 11.16
N ALA A 186 13.78 -0.95 10.54
CA ALA A 186 14.62 -1.50 9.48
C ALA A 186 15.61 -2.57 9.98
N SER A 187 16.14 -2.42 11.20
CA SER A 187 17.08 -3.36 11.82
C SER A 187 16.51 -4.78 12.01
N LYS A 188 15.18 -4.94 11.95
CA LYS A 188 14.49 -6.24 11.99
C LYS A 188 14.39 -6.91 10.61
N ARG A 189 14.90 -6.27 9.55
CA ARG A 189 14.71 -6.64 8.14
C ARG A 189 16.01 -6.60 7.33
N VAL A 190 17.16 -6.69 8.00
CA VAL A 190 18.48 -6.50 7.39
C VAL A 190 18.66 -7.39 6.16
N GLY A 191 18.31 -8.68 6.21
CA GLY A 191 18.45 -9.58 5.06
C GLY A 191 17.61 -9.17 3.84
N GLU A 192 16.35 -8.77 4.05
CA GLU A 192 15.47 -8.27 2.98
C GLU A 192 16.05 -6.98 2.37
N LEU A 193 16.49 -6.06 3.23
CA LEU A 193 16.98 -4.74 2.81
C LEU A 193 18.34 -4.82 2.14
N HIS A 194 19.25 -5.65 2.63
CA HIS A 194 20.54 -5.91 2.00
C HIS A 194 20.36 -6.43 0.57
N SER A 195 19.45 -7.39 0.39
CA SER A 195 19.18 -7.97 -0.94
C SER A 195 18.65 -6.93 -1.92
N LYS A 196 17.80 -6.00 -1.46
CA LYS A 196 17.19 -4.95 -2.28
C LYS A 196 18.12 -3.77 -2.56
N HIS A 197 19.01 -3.44 -1.63
CA HIS A 197 19.84 -2.23 -1.67
C HIS A 197 21.33 -2.54 -1.78
N LYS A 198 21.67 -3.74 -2.26
CA LYS A 198 23.03 -4.27 -2.28
C LYS A 198 24.03 -3.29 -2.90
N GLU A 199 23.65 -2.65 -3.99
CA GLU A 199 24.48 -1.69 -4.74
C GLU A 199 24.85 -0.43 -3.93
N ASN A 200 24.01 -0.05 -2.97
CA ASN A 200 24.20 1.14 -2.14
C ASN A 200 24.53 0.79 -0.69
N TRP A 201 24.63 -0.49 -0.35
CA TRP A 201 24.66 -0.98 1.03
C TRP A 201 25.81 -0.40 1.87
N HIS A 202 26.99 -0.31 1.26
CA HIS A 202 28.19 0.24 1.91
C HIS A 202 28.46 1.71 1.57
N LYS A 203 27.55 2.39 0.86
CA LYS A 203 27.70 3.81 0.53
C LYS A 203 27.26 4.68 1.70
N VAL A 204 27.96 5.78 1.91
CA VAL A 204 27.54 6.84 2.84
C VAL A 204 26.47 7.69 2.16
N ILE A 205 25.33 7.85 2.83
CA ILE A 205 24.24 8.70 2.34
C ILE A 205 24.49 10.14 2.82
N ALA A 206 24.42 11.10 1.90
CA ALA A 206 24.72 12.50 2.19
C ALA A 206 23.83 13.06 3.31
N GLY A 207 24.38 13.99 4.11
CA GLY A 207 23.66 14.62 5.21
C GLY A 207 22.35 15.25 4.75
N GLY A 208 21.24 14.91 5.44
CA GLY A 208 19.90 15.42 5.12
C GLY A 208 19.21 14.75 3.93
N GLN A 209 19.91 13.89 3.17
CA GLN A 209 19.32 13.16 2.06
C GLN A 209 18.46 12.00 2.57
N LYS A 210 17.19 11.98 2.16
CA LYS A 210 16.28 10.86 2.43
C LYS A 210 16.57 9.71 1.47
N TYR A 211 16.88 8.53 1.99
CA TYR A 211 17.04 7.31 1.21
C TYR A 211 15.88 6.35 1.46
N MET A 212 15.15 6.01 0.40
CA MET A 212 13.96 5.15 0.47
C MET A 212 14.37 3.68 0.56
N LEU A 213 14.02 3.01 1.67
CA LEU A 213 14.26 1.58 1.86
C LEU A 213 13.11 0.71 1.30
N SER A 214 11.92 1.28 1.20
CA SER A 214 10.75 0.67 0.57
C SER A 214 9.91 1.75 -0.12
N HIS A 215 9.44 1.46 -1.33
CA HIS A 215 8.45 2.28 -2.03
C HIS A 215 7.01 1.92 -1.64
N ALA A 216 6.79 0.77 -1.00
CA ALA A 216 5.48 0.39 -0.48
C ALA A 216 5.30 0.92 0.95
N ALA A 217 4.34 1.82 1.16
CA ALA A 217 3.94 2.31 2.48
C ALA A 217 3.04 1.30 3.22
N ASN A 218 3.56 0.10 3.47
CA ASN A 218 2.86 -0.96 4.19
C ASN A 218 3.49 -1.19 5.57
N HIS A 219 2.66 -1.39 6.60
CA HIS A 219 3.14 -1.68 7.96
C HIS A 219 4.03 -2.93 7.99
N ASN A 220 3.66 -3.98 7.24
CA ASN A 220 4.43 -5.20 7.05
C ASN A 220 5.72 -5.00 6.25
N ARG A 221 6.01 -3.78 5.78
CA ARG A 221 7.27 -3.35 5.15
C ARG A 221 8.00 -2.28 5.96
N GLY A 222 7.56 -2.02 7.20
CA GLY A 222 8.20 -1.07 8.11
C GLY A 222 7.75 0.37 7.94
N ALA A 223 6.69 0.64 7.18
CA ALA A 223 6.13 1.98 7.10
C ALA A 223 5.69 2.50 8.48
N HIS A 224 5.81 3.81 8.65
CA HIS A 224 5.32 4.54 9.81
C HIS A 224 4.01 5.25 9.46
N PHE A 225 3.09 5.27 10.41
CA PHE A 225 1.75 5.84 10.23
C PHE A 225 1.58 6.92 11.29
N ILE A 226 1.26 8.14 10.86
CA ILE A 226 0.98 9.27 11.73
C ILE A 226 -0.52 9.52 11.67
N ASP A 227 -1.17 9.56 12.83
CA ASP A 227 -2.58 9.92 12.95
C ASP A 227 -2.76 11.42 12.65
N LEU A 228 -3.63 11.72 11.68
CA LEU A 228 -3.98 13.05 11.23
C LEU A 228 -5.44 13.40 11.61
N LYS A 229 -6.04 12.75 12.61
CA LYS A 229 -7.41 12.98 13.05
C LYS A 229 -7.76 14.47 13.23
N GLU A 230 -6.85 15.25 13.81
CA GLU A 230 -7.04 16.70 14.04
C GLU A 230 -7.10 17.53 12.74
N HIS A 231 -6.74 16.95 11.60
CA HIS A 231 -6.83 17.56 10.27
C HIS A 231 -8.08 17.16 9.50
N ILE A 232 -9.00 16.40 10.10
CA ILE A 232 -10.29 16.06 9.48
C ILE A 232 -11.19 17.30 9.55
N ASP A 233 -11.50 17.88 8.40
CA ASP A 233 -12.40 19.02 8.26
C ASP A 233 -13.51 18.78 7.21
N ALA A 234 -14.44 19.73 7.10
CA ALA A 234 -15.55 19.64 6.15
C ALA A 234 -15.09 19.61 4.68
N ARG A 235 -13.92 20.19 4.36
CA ARG A 235 -13.38 20.18 3.00
C ARG A 235 -12.90 18.78 2.62
N LEU A 236 -12.19 18.11 3.54
CA LEU A 236 -11.77 16.72 3.35
C LEU A 236 -12.98 15.80 3.15
N VAL A 237 -14.02 15.93 3.99
CA VAL A 237 -15.25 15.14 3.86
C VAL A 237 -15.93 15.38 2.50
N SER A 238 -16.03 16.64 2.07
CA SER A 238 -16.64 17.00 0.78
C SER A 238 -15.94 16.36 -0.43
N VAL A 239 -14.61 16.14 -0.37
CA VAL A 239 -13.90 15.43 -1.44
C VAL A 239 -14.45 14.02 -1.58
N PHE A 240 -14.58 13.27 -0.49
CA PHE A 240 -15.07 11.88 -0.55
C PHE A 240 -16.57 11.77 -0.78
N ASP A 241 -17.37 12.74 -0.33
CA ASP A 241 -18.78 12.83 -0.67
C ASP A 241 -19.01 12.92 -2.19
N SER A 242 -18.09 13.56 -2.92
CA SER A 242 -18.16 13.66 -4.39
C SER A 242 -17.70 12.40 -5.14
N ILE A 243 -16.88 11.55 -4.49
CA ILE A 243 -16.29 10.34 -5.09
C ILE A 243 -17.16 9.12 -4.83
N SER A 244 -17.62 8.98 -3.58
CA SER A 244 -18.57 7.94 -3.22
C SER A 244 -19.90 8.33 -3.89
N LEU A 245 -20.39 7.58 -4.87
CA LEU A 245 -21.68 7.81 -5.54
C LEU A 245 -22.55 6.56 -5.47
#